data_AF-A0AA39NIF0-F1
#
_entry.id   AF-A0AA39NIF0-F1
#
_cell.length_a   1.000
_cell.length_b   1.000
_cell.length_c   1.000
_cell.angle_alpha   90.00
_cell.angle_beta   90.00
_cell.angle_gamma   90.00
#
_symmetry.space_group_name_H-M   'P 1'
#
loop_
_entity.id
_entity.type
_entity.pdbx_description
1 polymer ?
#
loop_
_entity_poly.entity_id
_entity_poly.type
_entity_poly.pdbx_seq_one_letter_code
_entity_poly.pdbx_strand_id
1 'polypeptide(L)'
;MERLPAELKDEVFSHLGVGDVVRYSATSRRCFEYVADYISRRFSVLSLLRRFFSTDATLKLFCRVQRDLGVLVSGSQVTGLFTRKEHLFGSSDLDVYVNTKNERAFVSVLGKAGYRLFVDLTKPVFFVDSDDNDEDKVLTVMIPNEMVFRSKYVDSAIASVKEYRND
;
A
#
# COMPACT_ATOMS: atom_id res chain seq x y z
N MET A 1 -27.83 -6.13 19.07
CA MET A 1 -26.75 -5.12 18.87
C MET A 1 -26.93 -3.85 19.69
N GLU A 2 -28.12 -3.23 19.77
CA GLU A 2 -28.26 -1.89 20.39
C GLU A 2 -27.84 -1.78 21.87
N ARG A 3 -28.08 -2.83 22.67
CA ARG A 3 -27.80 -2.86 24.12
C ARG A 3 -26.39 -3.35 24.47
N LEU A 4 -25.58 -3.74 23.48
CA LEU A 4 -24.21 -4.17 23.75
C LEU A 4 -23.31 -2.95 24.05
N PRO A 5 -22.31 -3.08 24.93
CA PRO A 5 -21.16 -2.18 24.99
C PRO A 5 -20.44 -2.06 23.64
N ALA A 6 -19.72 -0.97 23.40
CA ALA A 6 -19.04 -0.71 22.13
C ALA A 6 -17.99 -1.79 21.81
N GLU A 7 -17.31 -2.28 22.84
CA GLU A 7 -16.25 -3.28 22.76
C GLU A 7 -16.80 -4.62 22.27
N LEU A 8 -17.98 -5.03 22.77
CA LEU A 8 -18.64 -6.25 22.32
C LEU A 8 -19.20 -6.13 20.90
N LYS A 9 -19.59 -4.92 20.45
CA LYS A 9 -19.98 -4.70 19.06
C LYS A 9 -18.78 -4.81 18.13
N ASP A 10 -17.66 -4.21 18.51
CA ASP A 10 -16.41 -4.27 17.76
C ASP A 10 -15.91 -5.71 17.63
N GLU A 11 -16.06 -6.51 18.69
CA GLU A 11 -15.75 -7.94 18.68
C GLU A 11 -16.68 -8.72 17.74
N VAL A 12 -17.99 -8.49 17.77
CA VAL A 12 -18.91 -9.12 16.80
C VAL A 12 -18.50 -8.79 15.37
N PHE A 13 -18.18 -7.52 15.08
CA PHE A 13 -17.73 -7.11 13.76
C PHE A 13 -16.36 -7.69 13.38
N SER A 14 -15.49 -7.98 14.36
CA SER A 14 -14.17 -8.61 14.15
C SER A 14 -14.24 -10.06 13.66
N HIS A 15 -15.40 -10.71 13.77
CA HIS A 15 -15.68 -12.04 13.23
C HIS A 15 -16.41 -12.04 11.88
N LEU A 16 -16.88 -10.87 11.42
CA LEU A 16 -17.57 -10.72 10.13
C LEU A 16 -16.59 -10.31 9.02
N GLY A 17 -16.83 -10.80 7.80
CA GLY A 17 -16.13 -10.27 6.62
C GLY A 17 -16.49 -8.81 6.37
N VAL A 18 -15.59 -8.05 5.72
CA VAL A 18 -15.83 -6.61 5.43
C VAL A 18 -17.12 -6.41 4.63
N GLY A 19 -17.41 -7.30 3.67
CA GLY A 19 -18.66 -7.26 2.91
C GLY A 19 -19.92 -7.46 3.76
N ASP A 20 -19.84 -8.23 4.85
CA ASP A 20 -20.97 -8.44 5.77
C ASP A 20 -21.16 -7.25 6.70
N VAL A 21 -20.05 -6.67 7.18
CA VAL A 21 -20.06 -5.41 7.94
C VAL A 21 -20.70 -4.29 7.12
N VAL A 22 -20.32 -4.15 5.85
CA VAL A 22 -20.92 -3.15 4.96
C VAL A 22 -22.40 -3.46 4.70
N ARG A 23 -22.79 -4.71 4.47
CA ARG A 23 -24.21 -5.09 4.34
C ARG A 23 -25.01 -4.77 5.60
N TYR A 24 -24.45 -5.00 6.78
CA TYR A 24 -25.09 -4.66 8.05
C TYR A 24 -25.36 -3.15 8.17
N SER A 25 -24.48 -2.30 7.64
CA SER A 25 -24.68 -0.84 7.65
C SER A 25 -25.95 -0.40 6.91
N ALA A 26 -26.38 -1.15 5.89
CA ALA A 26 -27.55 -0.82 5.07
C ALA A 26 -28.90 -1.13 5.75
N THR A 27 -28.89 -1.80 6.90
CA THR A 27 -30.14 -2.25 7.57
C THR A 27 -30.90 -1.12 8.26
N SER A 28 -30.20 -0.10 8.77
CA SER A 28 -30.80 1.07 9.43
C SER A 28 -29.76 2.18 9.63
N ARG A 29 -30.21 3.43 9.84
CA ARG A 29 -29.32 4.57 10.14
C ARG A 29 -28.41 4.31 11.34
N ARG A 30 -28.93 3.68 12.39
CA ARG A 30 -28.16 3.37 13.60
C ARG A 30 -27.09 2.30 13.34
N CYS A 31 -27.41 1.29 12.53
CA CYS A 31 -26.42 0.29 12.12
C CYS A 31 -25.35 0.90 11.22
N PHE A 32 -25.72 1.85 10.36
CA PHE A 32 -24.77 2.65 9.61
C PHE A 32 -23.81 3.42 10.52
N GLU A 33 -24.32 4.16 11.52
CA GLU A 33 -23.49 4.88 12.49
C GLU A 33 -22.51 3.95 13.22
N TYR A 34 -22.97 2.77 13.68
CA TYR A 34 -22.09 1.80 14.33
C TYR A 34 -21.01 1.23 13.41
N VAL A 35 -21.35 0.93 12.17
CA VAL A 35 -20.38 0.45 11.19
C VAL A 35 -19.41 1.55 10.80
N ALA A 36 -19.86 2.79 10.66
CA ALA A 36 -19.00 3.94 10.37
C ALA A 36 -17.97 4.15 11.49
N ASP A 37 -18.41 4.14 12.75
CA ASP A 37 -17.52 4.23 13.91
C ASP A 37 -16.53 3.07 13.93
N TYR A 38 -17.01 1.83 13.79
CA TYR A 38 -16.16 0.64 13.73
C TYR A 38 -15.13 0.75 12.61
N ILE A 39 -15.54 1.16 11.41
CA ILE A 39 -14.65 1.30 10.25
C ILE A 39 -13.58 2.36 10.52
N SER A 40 -13.97 3.52 11.04
CA SER A 40 -13.03 4.62 11.32
C SER A 40 -11.96 4.23 12.33
N ARG A 41 -12.31 3.42 13.34
CA ARG A 41 -11.38 2.92 14.35
C ARG A 41 -10.50 1.80 13.78
N ARG A 42 -11.08 0.89 12.99
CA ARG A 42 -10.44 -0.37 12.63
C ARG A 42 -9.67 -0.35 11.30
N PHE A 43 -10.09 0.46 10.33
CA PHE A 43 -9.47 0.56 8.99
C PHE A 43 -8.82 1.94 8.77
N SER A 44 -8.10 2.43 9.78
CA SER A 44 -7.44 3.74 9.72
C SER A 44 -6.22 3.72 8.80
N VAL A 45 -6.38 4.27 7.58
CA VAL A 45 -5.26 4.50 6.65
C VAL A 45 -4.20 5.41 7.29
N LEU A 46 -4.60 6.37 8.12
CA LEU A 46 -3.64 7.23 8.84
C LEU A 46 -2.76 6.42 9.79
N SER A 47 -3.33 5.44 10.50
CA SER A 47 -2.56 4.56 11.40
C SER A 47 -1.56 3.71 10.62
N LEU A 48 -1.95 3.23 9.43
CA LEU A 48 -1.05 2.52 8.51
C LEU A 48 0.08 3.42 8.03
N LEU A 49 -0.24 4.64 7.56
CA LEU A 49 0.73 5.57 6.99
C LEU A 49 1.75 6.07 8.02
N ARG A 50 1.38 6.19 9.31
CA ARG A 50 2.30 6.63 10.38
C ARG A 50 3.61 5.85 10.44
N ARG A 51 3.64 4.61 9.99
CA ARG A 51 4.84 3.75 9.99
C ARG A 51 5.87 4.18 8.94
N PHE A 52 5.43 4.90 7.92
CA PHE A 52 6.24 5.34 6.79
C PHE A 52 6.69 6.81 6.95
N PHE A 53 6.08 7.58 7.83
CA PHE A 53 6.42 8.99 8.02
C PHE A 53 6.96 9.25 9.43
N SER A 54 8.20 9.75 9.51
CA SER A 54 8.88 9.98 10.79
C SER A 54 8.24 11.08 11.65
N THR A 55 7.43 11.96 11.06
CA THR A 55 6.77 13.06 11.78
C THR A 55 5.32 13.23 11.34
N ASP A 56 4.47 13.72 12.24
CA ASP A 56 3.09 14.07 11.92
C ASP A 56 3.00 15.18 10.85
N ALA A 57 4.02 16.05 10.75
CA ALA A 57 4.07 17.10 9.74
C ALA A 57 4.25 16.51 8.33
N THR A 58 5.16 15.55 8.16
CA THR A 58 5.40 14.88 6.87
C THR A 58 4.24 13.97 6.49
N LEU A 59 3.62 13.29 7.46
CA LEU A 59 2.37 12.55 7.25
C LEU A 59 1.23 13.46 6.74
N LYS A 60 0.97 14.58 7.42
CA LYS A 60 -0.06 15.54 7.00
C LYS A 60 0.20 16.11 5.61
N LEU A 61 1.47 16.38 5.31
CA LEU A 61 1.89 16.81 3.97
C LEU A 61 1.58 15.75 2.92
N PHE A 62 1.92 14.48 3.18
CA PHE A 62 1.60 13.37 2.30
C PHE A 62 0.08 13.23 2.10
N CYS A 63 -0.73 13.24 3.15
CA CYS A 63 -2.19 13.12 3.03
C CYS A 63 -2.83 14.27 2.24
N ARG A 64 -2.27 15.49 2.36
CA ARG A 64 -2.70 16.63 1.54
C ARG A 64 -2.40 16.36 0.06
N VAL A 65 -1.18 15.93 -0.23
CA VAL A 65 -0.71 15.66 -1.60
C VAL A 65 -1.44 14.46 -2.20
N GLN A 66 -1.76 13.46 -1.39
CA GLN A 66 -2.57 12.32 -1.79
C GLN A 66 -3.93 12.76 -2.31
N ARG A 67 -4.58 13.70 -1.59
CA ARG A 67 -5.88 14.27 -1.98
C ARG A 67 -5.76 15.17 -3.21
N ASP A 68 -4.75 16.04 -3.24
CA ASP A 68 -4.60 17.06 -4.27
C ASP A 68 -4.14 16.46 -5.61
N LEU A 69 -3.33 15.40 -5.58
CA LEU A 69 -2.75 14.75 -6.77
C LEU A 69 -3.42 13.43 -7.17
N GLY A 70 -4.37 12.94 -6.36
CA GLY A 70 -5.05 11.66 -6.60
C GLY A 70 -4.14 10.45 -6.43
N VAL A 71 -3.28 10.45 -5.40
CA VAL A 71 -2.38 9.31 -5.11
C VAL A 71 -3.19 8.18 -4.48
N LEU A 72 -3.01 6.96 -5.00
CA LEU A 72 -3.68 5.77 -4.49
C LEU A 72 -2.69 4.90 -3.73
N VAL A 73 -3.00 4.57 -2.49
CA VAL A 73 -2.25 3.58 -1.70
C VAL A 73 -2.73 2.19 -2.08
N SER A 74 -1.82 1.24 -2.25
CA SER A 74 -2.13 -0.10 -2.73
C SER A 74 -1.25 -1.18 -2.06
N GLY A 75 -1.30 -2.38 -2.61
CA GLY A 75 -0.39 -3.47 -2.30
C GLY A 75 -0.68 -4.19 -0.99
N SER A 76 0.40 -4.72 -0.43
CA SER A 76 0.36 -5.62 0.72
C SER A 76 -0.19 -4.92 1.98
N GLN A 77 0.16 -3.65 2.19
CA GLN A 77 -0.30 -2.85 3.33
C GLN A 77 -1.82 -2.65 3.34
N VAL A 78 -2.40 -2.32 2.19
CA VAL A 78 -3.86 -2.17 2.05
C VAL A 78 -4.55 -3.51 2.24
N THR A 79 -3.98 -4.58 1.68
CA THR A 79 -4.50 -5.94 1.87
C THR A 79 -4.48 -6.34 3.35
N GLY A 80 -3.41 -6.01 4.07
CA GLY A 80 -3.29 -6.22 5.51
C GLY A 80 -4.41 -5.55 6.30
N LEU A 81 -4.74 -4.31 5.95
CA LEU A 81 -5.83 -3.53 6.56
C LEU A 81 -7.18 -4.24 6.40
N PHE A 82 -7.50 -4.78 5.21
CA PHE A 82 -8.78 -5.44 4.95
C PHE A 82 -8.84 -6.89 5.46
N THR A 83 -7.72 -7.61 5.43
CA THR A 83 -7.66 -9.02 5.87
C THR A 83 -7.45 -9.15 7.38
N ARG A 84 -7.29 -8.04 8.10
CA ARG A 84 -6.99 -7.99 9.54
C ARG A 84 -5.67 -8.70 9.89
N LYS A 85 -4.74 -8.74 8.94
CA LYS A 85 -3.43 -9.39 9.06
C LYS A 85 -2.30 -8.39 8.91
N GLU A 86 -2.49 -7.17 9.43
CA GLU A 86 -1.49 -6.07 9.41
C GLU A 86 -0.11 -6.51 9.94
N HIS A 87 -0.09 -7.41 10.93
CA HIS A 87 1.14 -7.97 11.49
C HIS A 87 1.96 -8.79 10.48
N LEU A 88 1.31 -9.44 9.51
CA LEU A 88 2.01 -10.19 8.45
C LEU A 88 2.74 -9.29 7.47
N PHE A 89 2.31 -8.03 7.39
CA PHE A 89 2.89 -7.03 6.49
C PHE A 89 3.71 -6.00 7.29
N GLY A 90 4.17 -6.37 8.47
CA GLY A 90 4.89 -5.47 9.37
C GLY A 90 6.19 -4.90 8.79
N SER A 91 6.84 -5.64 7.90
CA SER A 91 8.06 -5.26 7.19
C SER A 91 7.84 -4.95 5.71
N SER A 92 6.59 -4.92 5.25
CA SER A 92 6.30 -4.68 3.83
C SER A 92 6.34 -3.20 3.48
N ASP A 93 6.73 -2.91 2.24
CA ASP A 93 6.80 -1.54 1.74
C ASP A 93 5.42 -0.91 1.49
N LEU A 94 5.40 0.40 1.29
CA LEU A 94 4.19 1.15 0.93
C LEU A 94 4.10 1.33 -0.58
N ASP A 95 3.17 0.62 -1.21
CA ASP A 95 2.91 0.77 -2.64
C ASP A 95 1.98 1.96 -2.91
N VAL A 96 2.37 2.83 -3.83
CA VAL A 96 1.57 4.00 -4.24
C VAL A 96 1.50 4.14 -5.76
N TYR A 97 0.32 4.49 -6.27
CA TYR A 97 0.10 4.86 -7.67
C TYR A 97 -0.10 6.36 -7.79
N VAL A 98 0.60 6.96 -8.74
CA VAL A 98 0.56 8.39 -9.01
C VAL A 98 0.34 8.60 -10.50
N ASN A 99 -0.49 9.57 -10.86
CA ASN A 99 -0.59 9.99 -12.26
C ASN A 99 0.78 10.54 -12.72
N THR A 100 1.27 10.08 -13.87
CA THR A 100 2.58 10.49 -14.41
C THR A 100 2.72 12.02 -14.54
N LYS A 101 1.62 12.73 -14.83
CA LYS A 101 1.59 14.21 -14.88
C LYS A 101 1.93 14.87 -13.54
N ASN A 102 1.63 14.19 -12.44
CA ASN A 102 1.80 14.67 -11.06
C ASN A 102 3.08 14.12 -10.39
N GLU A 103 3.84 13.26 -11.07
CA GLU A 103 4.99 12.58 -10.51
C GLU A 103 6.00 13.56 -9.91
N ARG A 104 6.40 14.60 -10.66
CA ARG A 104 7.39 15.58 -10.20
C ARG A 104 6.96 16.27 -8.90
N ALA A 105 5.68 16.61 -8.78
CA ALA A 105 5.13 17.25 -7.59
C ALA A 105 5.14 16.27 -6.40
N PHE A 106 4.79 15.00 -6.65
CA PHE A 106 4.83 13.95 -5.64
C PHE A 106 6.25 13.66 -5.15
N VAL A 107 7.23 13.54 -6.06
CA VAL A 107 8.64 13.31 -5.72
C VAL A 107 9.22 14.45 -4.89
N SER A 108 8.86 15.70 -5.19
CA SER A 108 9.26 16.85 -4.37
C SER A 108 8.78 16.72 -2.92
N VAL A 109 7.58 16.16 -2.71
CA VAL A 109 7.00 15.94 -1.38
C VAL A 109 7.68 14.78 -0.67
N LEU A 110 7.95 13.68 -1.38
CA LEU A 110 8.73 12.56 -0.85
C LEU A 110 10.10 13.03 -0.34
N GLY A 111 10.79 13.87 -1.12
CA GLY A 111 12.06 14.48 -0.70
C GLY A 111 11.94 15.29 0.60
N LYS A 112 10.88 16.08 0.76
CA LYS A 112 10.59 16.80 2.02
C LYS A 112 10.26 15.86 3.19
N ALA A 113 9.77 14.66 2.90
CA ALA A 113 9.51 13.62 3.88
C ALA A 113 10.73 12.76 4.23
N GLY A 114 11.90 13.02 3.62
CA GLY A 114 13.15 12.29 3.84
C GLY A 114 13.40 11.15 2.84
N TYR A 115 12.46 10.89 1.93
CA TYR A 115 12.58 9.82 0.95
C TYR A 115 13.47 10.22 -0.22
N ARG A 116 14.38 9.32 -0.60
CA ARG A 116 15.27 9.45 -1.75
C ARG A 116 15.07 8.30 -2.72
N LEU A 117 15.26 8.59 -4.01
CA LEU A 117 15.17 7.58 -5.06
C LEU A 117 16.26 6.52 -4.81
N PHE A 118 15.85 5.28 -4.68
CA PHE A 118 16.73 4.14 -4.52
C PHE A 118 16.96 3.44 -5.87
N VAL A 119 15.87 3.08 -6.54
CA VAL A 119 15.91 2.38 -7.84
C VAL A 119 14.84 2.95 -8.78
N ASP A 120 15.20 3.11 -10.05
CA ASP A 120 14.30 3.47 -11.13
C ASP A 120 14.25 2.34 -12.15
N LEU A 121 13.18 1.54 -12.12
CA LEU A 121 13.01 0.37 -13.00
C LEU A 121 12.53 0.75 -14.40
N THR A 122 12.35 2.05 -14.69
CA THR A 122 12.03 2.52 -16.05
C THR A 122 13.24 2.62 -16.95
N LYS A 123 14.42 2.76 -16.36
CA LYS A 123 15.66 2.83 -17.11
C LYS A 123 16.12 1.39 -17.38
N PRO A 124 16.51 1.05 -18.62
CA PRO A 124 17.21 -0.20 -18.84
C PRO A 124 18.42 -0.21 -17.92
N VAL A 125 18.53 -1.26 -17.11
CA VAL A 125 19.73 -1.52 -16.32
C VAL A 125 20.81 -1.81 -17.36
N PHE A 126 21.59 -0.80 -17.75
CA PHE A 126 22.82 -1.01 -18.50
C PHE A 126 23.75 -1.76 -17.55
N PHE A 127 23.74 -3.09 -17.62
CA PHE A 127 24.87 -3.87 -17.18
C PHE A 127 26.05 -3.38 -18.02
N VAL A 128 27.05 -2.80 -17.35
CA VAL A 128 28.33 -2.49 -18.00
C VAL A 128 28.90 -3.85 -18.38
N ASP A 129 28.98 -4.11 -19.68
CA ASP A 129 29.63 -5.27 -20.24
C ASP A 129 31.06 -5.37 -19.69
N SER A 130 31.29 -6.35 -18.84
CA SER A 130 32.60 -6.97 -18.70
C SER A 130 32.52 -8.29 -19.44
N ASP A 131 33.19 -8.33 -20.59
CA ASP A 131 33.54 -9.48 -21.43
C ASP A 131 33.43 -10.83 -20.71
N ASP A 132 32.55 -11.70 -21.22
CA ASP A 132 32.92 -12.94 -21.91
C ASP A 132 31.72 -13.91 -21.93
N ASN A 133 31.30 -14.28 -23.15
CA ASN A 133 30.59 -15.50 -23.54
C ASN A 133 29.63 -16.16 -22.52
N ASP A 134 28.34 -15.89 -22.65
CA ASP A 134 27.26 -16.86 -22.39
C ASP A 134 25.91 -16.25 -22.84
N GLU A 135 25.63 -16.27 -24.15
CA GLU A 135 24.36 -15.76 -24.72
C GLU A 135 23.10 -16.59 -24.37
N ASP A 136 23.15 -17.53 -23.41
CA ASP A 136 22.04 -18.46 -23.14
C ASP A 136 21.70 -18.65 -21.64
N LYS A 137 21.91 -17.65 -20.78
CA LYS A 137 21.62 -17.77 -19.33
C LYS A 137 20.76 -16.68 -18.71
N VAL A 138 19.68 -16.25 -19.37
CA VAL A 138 18.54 -15.66 -18.61
C VAL A 138 17.19 -16.08 -19.18
N LEU A 139 17.03 -17.37 -19.48
CA LEU A 139 15.72 -17.98 -19.71
C LEU A 139 15.42 -18.99 -18.60
N THR A 140 14.49 -18.59 -17.74
CA THR A 140 13.47 -19.46 -17.15
C THR A 140 13.94 -20.65 -16.30
N VAL A 141 14.25 -20.39 -15.03
CA VAL A 141 14.09 -21.43 -14.00
C VAL A 141 12.69 -21.26 -13.40
N MET A 142 11.69 -21.81 -14.09
CA MET A 142 10.36 -22.06 -13.53
C MET A 142 10.46 -23.30 -12.63
N ILE A 143 10.50 -23.10 -11.32
CA ILE A 143 10.29 -24.18 -10.33
C ILE A 143 8.77 -24.26 -10.10
N PRO A 144 8.09 -25.38 -10.42
CA PRO A 144 6.62 -25.40 -10.50
C PRO A 144 5.86 -25.29 -9.17
N ASN A 145 6.54 -25.28 -8.02
CA ASN A 145 5.90 -25.37 -6.70
C ASN A 145 6.29 -24.26 -5.71
N GLU A 146 6.97 -23.22 -6.17
CA GLU A 146 7.21 -22.04 -5.34
C GLU A 146 6.47 -20.86 -5.97
N MET A 147 5.53 -20.29 -5.22
CA MET A 147 4.87 -19.03 -5.58
C MET A 147 5.96 -17.95 -5.57
N VAL A 148 6.56 -17.69 -6.73
CA VAL A 148 7.58 -16.65 -6.89
C VAL A 148 6.92 -15.30 -6.69
N PHE A 149 7.00 -14.78 -5.47
CA PHE A 149 6.78 -13.37 -5.15
C PHE A 149 7.93 -12.55 -5.76
N ARG A 150 7.90 -12.37 -7.07
CA ARG A 150 8.59 -11.28 -7.74
C ARG A 150 7.59 -10.55 -8.59
N SER A 151 7.11 -9.42 -8.10
CA SER A 151 6.50 -8.37 -8.92
C SER A 151 7.57 -7.73 -9.83
N LYS A 152 8.27 -8.53 -10.64
CA LYS A 152 8.93 -8.00 -11.83
C LYS A 152 7.81 -7.77 -12.83
N TYR A 153 7.35 -6.54 -12.92
CA TYR A 153 6.58 -6.10 -14.08
C TYR A 153 7.46 -6.34 -15.31
N VAL A 154 7.22 -7.44 -16.02
CA VAL A 154 8.01 -7.89 -17.17
C VAL A 154 7.94 -6.88 -18.32
N ASP A 155 6.87 -6.07 -18.34
CA ASP A 155 6.75 -4.87 -19.18
C ASP A 155 6.71 -3.60 -18.32
N SER A 156 7.86 -2.94 -18.18
CA SER A 156 7.93 -1.55 -17.71
C SER A 156 7.27 -0.56 -18.68
N ALA A 157 6.80 -1.04 -19.85
CA ALA A 157 6.05 -0.26 -20.83
C ALA A 157 4.69 0.25 -20.30
N ILE A 158 4.11 -0.39 -19.29
CA ILE A 158 2.75 -0.06 -18.80
C ILE A 158 2.79 0.94 -17.64
N ALA A 159 3.85 0.96 -16.83
CA ALA A 159 3.96 1.89 -15.70
C ALA A 159 5.41 2.18 -15.30
N SER A 160 5.66 3.44 -14.92
CA SER A 160 6.93 3.85 -14.35
C SER A 160 7.06 3.37 -12.90
N VAL A 161 7.89 2.37 -12.64
CA VAL A 161 8.10 1.84 -11.28
C VAL A 161 9.39 2.41 -10.68
N LYS A 162 9.26 3.10 -9.54
CA LYS A 162 10.36 3.74 -8.81
C LYS A 162 10.28 3.41 -7.33
N GLU A 163 11.39 3.01 -6.76
CA GLU A 163 11.52 2.69 -5.34
C GLU A 163 12.18 3.86 -4.60
N TYR A 164 11.59 4.27 -3.48
CA TYR A 164 12.11 5.34 -2.63
C TYR A 164 12.35 4.81 -1.21
N ARG A 165 13.47 5.22 -0.61
CA ARG A 165 13.84 4.84 0.76
C ARG A 165 14.13 6.07 1.60
N ASN A 166 13.80 5.97 2.88
CA ASN A 166 14.18 6.92 3.92
C ASN A 166 15.17 6.18 4.84
N ASP A 167 16.25 6.85 5.25
CA ASP A 167 17.28 6.25 6.12
C ASP A 167 16.79 6.14 7.58
#